data_AF-A0AAE4MHR9-F1
#
_entry.id   AF-A0AAE4MHR9-F1
#
_cell.length_a   1.000
_cell.length_b   1.000
_cell.length_c   1.000
_cell.angle_alpha   90.00
_cell.angle_beta   90.00
_cell.angle_gamma   90.00
#
_symmetry.space_group_name_H-M   'P 1'
#
loop_
_entity.id
_entity.type
_entity.pdbx_description
1 polymer ?
#
loop_
_entity_poly.entity_id
_entity_poly.type
_entity_poly.pdbx_seq_one_letter_code
_entity_poly.pdbx_strand_id
1 'polypeptide(L)'
;MGFVCQLSGHNWNGCQCGRCGKTRDEQHDWGRDRCKRCGKYCQHHWNYCTCTICGGKKIFFEIYCHLQQVAGGCKVKCSVCGYEAERHDWDKCVCRKCGMKNDDAADPHDWKPVEDKCEEQCSLCGTTREVHDWNELCACRRCRKKNDKKIWLINHEWKPVVGKCAEKCSFCGEMQEARHDWQPIEDECAEKCSFCGKMREAHIWETVYHYVDLGGDDSYCNVSSKCKKCNKTGDAAGIID
;
A
#
# COMPACT_ATOMS: atom_id res chain seq x y z
N MET A 1 -41.16 -37.62 -0.01
CA MET A 1 -42.46 -36.94 -0.21
C MET A 1 -42.55 -36.34 -1.61
N GLY A 2 -43.01 -37.08 -2.62
CA GLY A 2 -43.00 -36.59 -4.03
C GLY A 2 -44.12 -37.10 -4.94
N PHE A 3 -44.95 -38.03 -4.48
CA PHE A 3 -45.88 -38.77 -5.35
C PHE A 3 -47.07 -37.92 -5.82
N VAL A 4 -47.56 -36.99 -4.99
CA VAL A 4 -48.71 -36.11 -5.31
C VAL A 4 -48.43 -35.22 -6.54
N CYS A 5 -47.19 -34.77 -6.72
CA CYS A 5 -46.84 -33.92 -7.86
C CYS A 5 -46.67 -34.71 -9.17
N GLN A 6 -46.43 -36.03 -9.11
CA GLN A 6 -46.32 -36.88 -10.31
C GLN A 6 -47.70 -37.22 -10.90
N LEU A 7 -48.73 -37.30 -10.05
CA LEU A 7 -50.10 -37.65 -10.47
C LEU A 7 -50.95 -36.42 -10.82
N SER A 8 -50.78 -35.31 -10.10
CA SER A 8 -51.64 -34.12 -10.22
C SER A 8 -50.94 -32.90 -10.83
N GLY A 9 -49.71 -33.08 -11.31
CA GLY A 9 -48.87 -31.97 -11.77
C GLY A 9 -48.26 -31.15 -10.62
N HIS A 10 -47.30 -30.32 -10.99
CA HIS A 10 -46.57 -29.46 -10.06
C HIS A 10 -47.35 -28.17 -9.76
N ASN A 11 -47.47 -27.82 -8.47
CA ASN A 11 -48.01 -26.53 -8.03
C ASN A 11 -46.88 -25.50 -7.94
N TRP A 12 -46.53 -24.91 -9.08
CA TRP A 12 -45.44 -23.95 -9.20
C TRP A 12 -45.80 -22.62 -8.55
N ASN A 13 -44.92 -22.15 -7.66
CA ASN A 13 -44.92 -20.78 -7.17
C ASN A 13 -43.61 -20.15 -7.64
N GLY A 14 -43.64 -19.53 -8.82
CA GLY A 14 -42.44 -19.11 -9.56
C GLY A 14 -41.61 -20.30 -10.03
N CYS A 15 -40.32 -20.30 -9.72
CA CYS A 15 -39.37 -21.34 -10.12
C CYS A 15 -39.33 -22.56 -9.19
N GLN A 16 -40.16 -22.63 -8.14
CA GLN A 16 -40.16 -23.74 -7.17
C GLN A 16 -41.58 -24.26 -6.91
N CYS A 17 -41.75 -25.58 -6.84
CA CYS A 17 -43.01 -26.20 -6.46
C CYS A 17 -43.21 -26.09 -4.95
N GLY A 18 -44.29 -25.42 -4.51
CA GLY A 18 -44.58 -25.25 -3.08
C GLY A 18 -44.87 -26.56 -2.34
N ARG A 19 -45.20 -27.65 -3.06
CA ARG A 19 -45.54 -28.96 -2.47
C ARG A 19 -44.34 -29.92 -2.35
N CYS A 20 -43.40 -29.87 -3.29
CA CYS A 20 -42.30 -30.85 -3.34
C CYS A 20 -40.90 -30.24 -3.45
N GLY A 21 -40.79 -28.91 -3.49
CA GLY A 21 -39.51 -28.21 -3.53
C GLY A 21 -38.73 -28.31 -4.85
N LYS A 22 -39.19 -29.12 -5.82
CA LYS A 22 -38.57 -29.19 -7.16
C LYS A 22 -38.52 -27.81 -7.79
N THR A 23 -37.46 -27.56 -8.54
CA THR A 23 -37.21 -26.31 -9.26
C THR A 23 -37.39 -26.49 -10.76
N ARG A 24 -37.71 -25.39 -11.46
CA ARG A 24 -37.74 -25.31 -12.92
C ARG A 24 -37.02 -24.06 -13.41
N ASP A 25 -36.68 -24.01 -14.69
CA ASP A 25 -35.85 -22.97 -15.31
C ASP A 25 -36.67 -21.77 -15.84
N GLU A 26 -37.83 -21.52 -15.23
CA GLU A 26 -38.78 -20.49 -15.63
C GLU A 26 -39.27 -19.72 -14.40
N GLN A 27 -39.67 -18.46 -14.60
CA GLN A 27 -40.29 -17.62 -13.56
C GLN A 27 -39.46 -17.50 -12.28
N HIS A 28 -38.15 -17.35 -12.43
CA HIS A 28 -37.26 -17.04 -11.33
C HIS A 28 -37.45 -15.60 -10.85
N ASP A 29 -37.42 -15.41 -9.53
CA ASP A 29 -37.36 -14.09 -8.89
C ASP A 29 -35.89 -13.75 -8.64
N TRP A 30 -35.25 -13.17 -9.66
CA TRP A 30 -33.82 -12.88 -9.65
C TRP A 30 -33.50 -11.71 -8.70
N GLY A 31 -32.59 -11.95 -7.76
CA GLY A 31 -31.87 -10.90 -7.05
C GLY A 31 -30.69 -10.39 -7.89
N ARG A 32 -29.60 -9.92 -7.26
CA ARG A 32 -28.44 -9.40 -7.99
C ARG A 32 -27.77 -10.48 -8.88
N ASP A 33 -27.54 -11.66 -8.34
CA ASP A 33 -26.77 -12.76 -8.95
C ASP A 33 -27.49 -14.12 -8.83
N ARG A 34 -28.40 -14.26 -7.85
CA ARG A 34 -29.12 -15.50 -7.56
C ARG A 34 -30.61 -15.30 -7.44
N CYS A 35 -31.39 -16.33 -7.76
CA CYS A 35 -32.83 -16.35 -7.50
C CYS A 35 -33.08 -16.38 -5.99
N LYS A 36 -33.91 -15.46 -5.49
CA LYS A 36 -34.24 -15.36 -4.06
C LYS A 36 -34.95 -16.60 -3.52
N ARG A 37 -35.56 -17.39 -4.40
CA ARG A 37 -36.39 -18.55 -4.04
C ARG A 37 -35.62 -19.86 -4.09
N CYS A 38 -34.87 -20.10 -5.17
CA CYS A 38 -34.17 -21.38 -5.37
C CYS A 38 -32.64 -21.29 -5.26
N GLY A 39 -32.06 -20.10 -5.10
CA GLY A 39 -30.61 -19.91 -4.99
C GLY A 39 -29.83 -20.15 -6.28
N LYS A 40 -30.48 -20.56 -7.39
CA LYS A 40 -29.83 -20.76 -8.70
C LYS A 40 -29.19 -19.45 -9.15
N TYR A 41 -28.02 -19.54 -9.80
CA TYR A 41 -27.35 -18.40 -10.40
C TYR A 41 -28.02 -17.98 -11.70
N CYS A 42 -28.09 -16.67 -11.92
CA CYS A 42 -28.52 -16.11 -13.20
C CYS A 42 -27.41 -16.29 -14.25
N GLN A 43 -27.76 -16.83 -15.42
CA GLN A 43 -26.91 -16.70 -16.59
C GLN A 43 -27.07 -15.28 -17.14
N HIS A 44 -26.22 -14.38 -16.68
CA HIS A 44 -26.35 -12.96 -16.99
C HIS A 44 -26.34 -12.70 -18.49
N HIS A 45 -27.41 -12.11 -19.00
CA HIS A 45 -27.44 -11.50 -20.32
C HIS A 45 -27.21 -10.00 -20.15
N TRP A 46 -26.02 -9.54 -20.53
CA TRP A 46 -25.58 -8.17 -20.32
C TRP A 46 -25.93 -7.30 -21.51
N ASN A 47 -26.67 -6.22 -21.28
CA ASN A 47 -26.77 -5.10 -22.19
C ASN A 47 -25.91 -3.96 -21.63
N TYR A 48 -24.68 -3.85 -22.14
CA TYR A 48 -23.65 -2.96 -21.61
C TYR A 48 -23.36 -3.23 -20.11
N CYS A 49 -23.62 -2.26 -19.24
CA CYS A 49 -23.34 -2.33 -17.81
C CYS A 49 -24.54 -2.76 -16.93
N THR A 50 -25.65 -3.17 -17.55
CA THR A 50 -26.84 -3.70 -16.85
C THR A 50 -27.25 -5.07 -17.38
N CYS A 51 -27.60 -5.99 -16.49
CA CYS A 51 -28.14 -7.29 -16.88
C CYS A 51 -29.65 -7.18 -17.12
N THR A 52 -30.12 -7.64 -18.29
CA THR A 52 -31.55 -7.60 -18.65
C THR A 52 -32.39 -8.61 -17.87
N ILE A 53 -31.77 -9.63 -17.29
CA ILE A 53 -32.44 -10.70 -16.55
C ILE A 53 -32.60 -10.35 -15.07
N CYS A 54 -31.56 -9.81 -14.44
CA CYS A 54 -31.52 -9.60 -13.00
C CYS A 54 -31.40 -8.12 -12.57
N GLY A 55 -31.21 -7.19 -13.50
CA GLY A 55 -30.99 -5.78 -13.20
C GLY A 55 -29.64 -5.45 -12.52
N GLY A 56 -28.79 -6.46 -12.31
CA GLY A 56 -27.46 -6.30 -11.76
C GLY A 56 -26.59 -5.34 -12.58
N LYS A 57 -25.67 -4.63 -11.93
CA LYS A 57 -24.72 -3.70 -12.57
C LYS A 57 -23.31 -4.29 -12.54
N LYS A 58 -22.55 -4.18 -13.64
CA LYS A 58 -21.11 -4.54 -13.65
C LYS A 58 -20.31 -3.49 -12.88
N ILE A 59 -19.35 -3.94 -12.06
CA ILE A 59 -18.47 -3.10 -11.23
C ILE A 59 -17.24 -2.57 -12.00
N PHE A 60 -16.91 -3.14 -13.16
CA PHE A 60 -15.88 -2.62 -14.05
C PHE A 60 -16.49 -1.55 -14.97
N PHE A 61 -16.64 -0.34 -14.43
CA PHE A 61 -17.42 0.76 -15.02
C PHE A 61 -16.78 1.42 -16.25
N GLU A 62 -15.45 1.35 -16.41
CA GLU A 62 -14.73 2.13 -17.42
C GLU A 62 -14.81 1.55 -18.85
N ILE A 63 -14.97 0.24 -19.00
CA ILE A 63 -14.87 -0.42 -20.32
C ILE A 63 -16.25 -0.73 -20.94
N TYR A 64 -17.29 -0.93 -20.12
CA TYR A 64 -18.54 -1.56 -20.57
C TYR A 64 -19.80 -0.70 -20.51
N CYS A 65 -19.72 0.55 -20.05
CA CYS A 65 -20.87 1.48 -20.12
C CYS A 65 -20.85 2.29 -21.43
N HIS A 66 -22.03 2.55 -21.99
CA HIS A 66 -22.21 3.41 -23.17
C HIS A 66 -22.14 4.88 -22.77
N LEU A 67 -20.91 5.33 -22.45
CA LEU A 67 -20.62 6.67 -21.97
C LEU A 67 -20.75 7.69 -23.10
N GLN A 68 -21.62 8.67 -22.92
CA GLN A 68 -21.79 9.81 -23.82
C GLN A 68 -21.23 11.07 -23.15
N GLN A 69 -20.56 11.91 -23.93
CA GLN A 69 -20.02 13.17 -23.42
C GLN A 69 -21.15 14.16 -23.17
N VAL A 70 -21.17 14.77 -21.99
CA VAL A 70 -22.07 15.87 -21.68
C VAL A 70 -21.54 17.15 -22.34
N ALA A 71 -22.41 17.91 -22.98
CA ALA A 71 -22.03 19.11 -23.73
C ALA A 71 -21.18 20.07 -22.87
N GLY A 72 -20.03 20.48 -23.39
CA GLY A 72 -19.19 21.52 -22.77
C GLY A 72 -18.30 21.07 -21.60
N GLY A 73 -18.08 19.77 -21.37
CA GLY A 73 -17.22 19.34 -20.25
C GLY A 73 -16.54 17.98 -20.39
N CYS A 74 -15.82 17.62 -19.32
CA CYS A 74 -15.19 16.29 -19.12
C CYS A 74 -16.15 15.27 -18.51
N LYS A 75 -17.37 15.69 -18.16
CA LYS A 75 -18.39 14.79 -17.63
C LYS A 75 -18.90 13.88 -18.73
N VAL A 76 -18.92 12.60 -18.44
CA VAL A 76 -19.52 11.55 -19.27
C VAL A 76 -20.67 10.90 -18.51
N LYS A 77 -21.75 10.61 -19.20
CA LYS A 77 -22.94 9.95 -18.64
C LYS A 77 -23.29 8.72 -19.44
N CYS A 78 -23.53 7.60 -18.76
CA CYS A 78 -24.00 6.38 -19.40
C CYS A 78 -25.47 6.54 -19.79
N SER A 79 -25.80 6.40 -21.07
CA SER A 79 -27.19 6.50 -21.55
C SER A 79 -28.09 5.35 -21.07
N VAL A 80 -27.50 4.23 -20.65
CA VAL A 80 -28.24 3.03 -20.23
C VAL A 80 -28.54 3.03 -18.74
N CYS A 81 -27.54 3.32 -17.90
CA CYS A 81 -27.67 3.20 -16.44
C CYS A 81 -27.67 4.54 -15.68
N GLY A 82 -27.44 5.65 -16.38
CA GLY A 82 -27.40 7.00 -15.81
C GLY A 82 -26.15 7.33 -15.00
N TYR A 83 -25.18 6.39 -14.90
CA TYR A 83 -23.90 6.62 -14.21
C TYR A 83 -23.15 7.80 -14.81
N GLU A 84 -22.57 8.65 -13.94
CA GLU A 84 -21.79 9.81 -14.32
C GLU A 84 -20.35 9.64 -13.83
N ALA A 85 -19.39 10.00 -14.70
CA ALA A 85 -17.97 10.02 -14.37
C ALA A 85 -17.32 11.25 -15.02
N GLU A 86 -16.10 11.57 -14.58
CA GLU A 86 -15.28 12.60 -15.20
C GLU A 86 -14.14 11.92 -15.96
N ARG A 87 -14.08 12.18 -17.27
CA ARG A 87 -13.03 11.68 -18.14
C ARG A 87 -12.29 12.86 -18.75
N HIS A 88 -11.11 13.11 -18.22
CA HIS A 88 -10.24 14.15 -18.70
C HIS A 88 -9.45 13.66 -19.92
N ASP A 89 -9.34 14.55 -20.91
CA ASP A 89 -8.44 14.41 -22.05
C ASP A 89 -7.18 15.21 -21.72
N TRP A 90 -6.27 14.56 -21.00
CA TRP A 90 -5.04 15.17 -20.49
C TRP A 90 -4.05 15.41 -21.64
N ASP A 91 -3.63 16.65 -21.79
CA ASP A 91 -2.41 17.01 -22.51
C ASP A 91 -1.38 17.40 -21.47
N LYS A 92 -0.48 16.46 -21.17
CA LYS A 92 0.46 16.62 -20.08
C LYS A 92 -0.32 16.81 -18.76
N CYS A 93 -0.09 17.90 -18.07
CA CYS A 93 -0.71 18.22 -16.77
C CYS A 93 -1.99 19.04 -16.86
N VAL A 94 -2.53 19.30 -18.06
CA VAL A 94 -3.76 20.09 -18.22
C VAL A 94 -4.77 19.38 -19.09
N CYS A 95 -6.04 19.41 -18.73
CA CYS A 95 -7.07 18.83 -19.56
C CYS A 95 -7.43 19.78 -20.72
N ARG A 96 -7.33 19.32 -21.97
CA ARG A 96 -7.65 20.11 -23.18
C ARG A 96 -9.10 20.62 -23.20
N LYS A 97 -10.00 19.93 -22.50
CA LYS A 97 -11.44 20.21 -22.54
C LYS A 97 -11.90 21.13 -21.42
N CYS A 98 -11.40 20.95 -20.20
CA CYS A 98 -11.85 21.73 -19.03
C CYS A 98 -10.79 22.62 -18.39
N GLY A 99 -9.52 22.53 -18.80
CA GLY A 99 -8.42 23.31 -18.20
C GLY A 99 -8.07 22.90 -16.77
N MET A 100 -8.69 21.85 -16.23
CA MET A 100 -8.29 21.27 -14.94
C MET A 100 -6.82 20.87 -15.00
N LYS A 101 -6.12 20.99 -13.87
CA LYS A 101 -4.71 20.63 -13.73
C LYS A 101 -4.63 19.26 -13.07
N ASN A 102 -3.70 18.42 -13.51
CA ASN A 102 -3.30 17.22 -12.80
C ASN A 102 -1.91 17.45 -12.19
N ASP A 103 -1.84 17.40 -10.86
CA ASP A 103 -0.58 17.54 -10.11
C ASP A 103 0.05 16.17 -9.80
N ASP A 104 -0.50 15.07 -10.33
CA ASP A 104 0.08 13.74 -10.20
C ASP A 104 1.53 13.73 -10.71
N ALA A 105 2.45 13.35 -9.82
CA ALA A 105 3.89 13.37 -10.09
C ALA A 105 4.31 12.44 -11.25
N ALA A 106 3.45 11.50 -11.63
CA ALA A 106 3.66 10.59 -12.75
C ALA A 106 3.40 11.27 -14.11
N ASP A 107 2.63 12.36 -14.16
CA ASP A 107 2.24 12.98 -15.42
C ASP A 107 3.31 13.94 -15.96
N PRO A 108 3.63 13.86 -17.26
CA PRO A 108 4.68 14.67 -17.86
C PRO A 108 4.27 16.14 -17.85
N HIS A 109 5.03 16.96 -17.14
CA HIS A 109 4.91 18.42 -17.16
C HIS A 109 5.96 19.01 -18.11
N ASP A 110 5.66 20.15 -18.75
CA ASP A 110 6.65 20.89 -19.57
C ASP A 110 7.35 21.96 -18.71
N TRP A 111 8.24 21.48 -17.84
CA TRP A 111 9.00 22.32 -16.92
C TRP A 111 9.99 23.21 -17.67
N LYS A 112 9.97 24.51 -17.37
CA LYS A 112 10.94 25.51 -17.82
C LYS A 112 11.65 26.12 -16.62
N PRO A 113 12.97 26.37 -16.69
CA PRO A 113 13.67 27.03 -15.62
C PRO A 113 13.16 28.46 -15.45
N VAL A 114 12.98 28.89 -14.20
CA VAL A 114 12.73 30.28 -13.88
C VAL A 114 14.08 31.00 -13.77
N GLU A 115 14.19 32.14 -14.45
CA GLU A 115 15.41 32.96 -14.45
C GLU A 115 15.73 33.39 -13.01
N ASP A 116 17.02 33.31 -12.65
CA ASP A 116 17.55 33.65 -11.32
C ASP A 116 16.96 32.91 -10.10
N LYS A 117 16.18 31.85 -10.32
CA LYS A 117 15.64 31.02 -9.24
C LYS A 117 15.98 29.54 -9.40
N CYS A 118 16.10 28.82 -8.29
CA CYS A 118 16.20 27.35 -8.27
C CYS A 118 14.83 26.71 -8.35
N GLU A 119 14.05 27.16 -9.32
CA GLU A 119 12.67 26.75 -9.54
C GLU A 119 12.49 26.47 -11.02
N GLU A 120 11.64 25.48 -11.31
CA GLU A 120 11.08 25.30 -12.62
C GLU A 120 9.58 25.55 -12.55
N GLN A 121 9.03 26.16 -13.59
CA GLN A 121 7.60 26.38 -13.75
C GLN A 121 7.10 25.63 -14.98
N CYS A 122 5.99 24.91 -14.84
CA CYS A 122 5.37 24.25 -15.97
C CYS A 122 4.71 25.28 -16.88
N SER A 123 5.07 25.30 -18.16
CA SER A 123 4.54 26.25 -19.16
C SER A 123 3.03 26.12 -19.39
N LEU A 124 2.44 24.98 -19.05
CA LEU A 124 1.03 24.68 -19.29
C LEU A 124 0.14 24.96 -18.07
N CYS A 125 0.51 24.43 -16.90
CA CYS A 125 -0.30 24.56 -15.69
C CYS A 125 0.17 25.70 -14.77
N GLY A 126 1.37 26.24 -14.96
CA GLY A 126 1.93 27.29 -14.10
C GLY A 126 2.36 26.81 -12.70
N THR A 127 2.17 25.53 -12.37
CA THR A 127 2.71 24.91 -11.15
C THR A 127 4.22 25.09 -11.13
N THR A 128 4.79 25.32 -9.95
CA THR A 128 6.23 25.51 -9.73
C THR A 128 6.79 24.38 -8.88
N ARG A 129 8.04 23.98 -9.13
CA ARG A 129 8.78 23.05 -8.28
C ARG A 129 10.18 23.57 -8.02
N GLU A 130 10.70 23.34 -6.82
CA GLU A 130 12.11 23.62 -6.52
C GLU A 130 12.99 22.58 -7.20
N VAL A 131 13.92 23.05 -8.04
CA VAL A 131 14.94 22.21 -8.67
C VAL A 131 16.30 22.76 -8.33
N HIS A 132 17.07 21.95 -7.62
CA HIS A 132 18.42 22.29 -7.22
C HIS A 132 19.41 21.47 -8.03
N ASP A 133 20.29 22.18 -8.74
CA ASP A 133 21.50 21.62 -9.33
C ASP A 133 22.58 21.51 -8.25
N TRP A 134 22.63 20.36 -7.58
CA TRP A 134 23.57 20.11 -6.49
C TRP A 134 24.96 19.79 -7.04
N ASN A 135 25.99 20.44 -6.51
CA ASN A 135 27.38 20.07 -6.80
C ASN A 135 27.94 19.07 -5.79
N GLU A 136 29.17 18.61 -6.03
CA GLU A 136 29.96 17.77 -5.13
C GLU A 136 30.18 18.41 -3.74
N LEU A 137 30.02 19.72 -3.64
CA LEU A 137 30.13 20.46 -2.38
C LEU A 137 28.83 20.45 -1.56
N CYS A 138 27.85 19.61 -1.91
CA CYS A 138 26.57 19.46 -1.21
C CYS A 138 25.79 20.79 -1.09
N ALA A 139 26.00 21.68 -2.06
CA ALA A 139 25.35 22.97 -2.17
C ALA A 139 24.80 23.16 -3.59
N CYS A 140 23.68 23.86 -3.71
CA CYS A 140 23.14 24.17 -5.02
C CYS A 140 24.07 25.16 -5.73
N ARG A 141 24.47 24.86 -6.98
CA ARG A 141 25.35 25.73 -7.78
C ARG A 141 24.76 27.12 -7.99
N ARG A 142 23.43 27.19 -8.10
CA ARG A 142 22.68 28.42 -8.38
C ARG A 142 22.39 29.22 -7.12
N CYS A 143 21.77 28.63 -6.09
CA CYS A 143 21.34 29.39 -4.89
C CYS A 143 22.18 29.20 -3.63
N ARG A 144 23.21 28.34 -3.64
CA ARG A 144 24.04 28.01 -2.47
C ARG A 144 23.30 27.45 -1.24
N LYS A 145 21.98 27.20 -1.32
CA LYS A 145 21.27 26.39 -0.30
C LYS A 145 22.02 25.07 -0.11
N LYS A 146 22.04 24.53 1.10
CA LYS A 146 22.60 23.20 1.40
C LYS A 146 21.53 22.16 1.15
N ASN A 147 21.93 20.98 0.67
CA ASN A 147 21.00 19.86 0.55
C ASN A 147 20.77 19.26 1.93
N ASP A 148 19.56 19.36 2.45
CA ASP A 148 19.11 18.76 3.70
C ASP A 148 18.55 17.34 3.50
N LYS A 149 18.26 16.99 2.24
CA LYS A 149 17.76 15.65 1.89
C LYS A 149 18.95 14.72 1.76
N LYS A 150 18.92 13.63 2.55
CA LYS A 150 19.78 12.44 2.44
C LYS A 150 19.59 11.73 1.10
N ILE A 151 19.84 12.43 0.00
CA ILE A 151 19.84 11.87 -1.34
C ILE A 151 21.14 11.07 -1.42
N TRP A 152 21.02 9.75 -1.31
CA TRP A 152 22.11 8.77 -1.34
C TRP A 152 23.02 8.85 -2.58
N LEU A 153 22.68 9.67 -3.59
CA LEU A 153 23.45 9.84 -4.81
C LEU A 153 24.56 10.90 -4.72
N ILE A 154 24.55 11.80 -3.73
CA ILE A 154 25.66 12.75 -3.58
C ILE A 154 26.73 12.08 -2.70
N ASN A 155 27.91 11.84 -3.26
CA ASN A 155 29.07 11.35 -2.52
C ASN A 155 29.53 12.43 -1.54
N HIS A 156 29.07 12.36 -0.31
CA HIS A 156 29.62 13.13 0.79
C HIS A 156 30.99 12.55 1.16
N GLU A 157 32.04 13.39 1.19
CA GLU A 157 33.33 13.03 1.77
C GLU A 157 33.27 13.16 3.31
N TRP A 158 32.77 12.12 3.96
CA TRP A 158 32.64 12.03 5.41
C TRP A 158 34.01 11.81 6.07
N LYS A 159 34.35 12.66 7.05
CA LYS A 159 35.56 12.52 7.87
C LYS A 159 35.19 12.23 9.32
N PRO A 160 35.87 11.31 10.00
CA PRO A 160 35.60 10.99 11.39
C PRO A 160 35.86 12.21 12.28
N VAL A 161 34.98 12.45 13.24
CA VAL A 161 35.18 13.48 14.25
C VAL A 161 35.90 12.85 15.44
N VAL A 162 37.12 13.34 15.73
CA VAL A 162 37.95 12.81 16.82
C VAL A 162 37.17 12.82 18.14
N GLY A 163 37.13 11.66 18.80
CA GLY A 163 36.44 11.45 20.08
C GLY A 163 34.92 11.29 20.00
N LYS A 164 34.34 11.17 18.80
CA LYS A 164 32.89 10.94 18.60
C LYS A 164 32.66 9.80 17.60
N CYS A 165 31.66 8.95 17.84
CA CYS A 165 31.20 7.96 16.85
C CYS A 165 30.25 8.72 15.88
N ALA A 166 30.81 9.76 15.23
CA ALA A 166 30.15 10.67 14.30
C ALA A 166 31.12 11.06 13.19
N GLU A 167 30.59 11.26 12.00
CA GLU A 167 31.35 11.76 10.85
C GLU A 167 30.81 13.13 10.45
N LYS A 168 31.71 13.99 9.96
CA LYS A 168 31.37 15.30 9.43
C LYS A 168 31.71 15.36 7.95
N CYS A 169 30.77 15.77 7.12
CA CYS A 169 31.05 15.96 5.70
C CYS A 169 32.02 17.13 5.52
N SER A 170 33.11 16.90 4.78
CA SER A 170 34.17 17.89 4.52
C SER A 170 33.64 19.12 3.78
N PHE A 171 32.55 18.98 3.03
CA PHE A 171 32.01 20.03 2.18
C PHE A 171 30.85 20.80 2.82
N CYS A 172 29.76 20.14 3.24
CA CYS A 172 28.61 20.84 3.85
C CYS A 172 28.75 21.09 5.36
N GLY A 173 29.64 20.35 6.03
CA GLY A 173 29.80 20.39 7.48
C GLY A 173 28.69 19.72 8.29
N GLU A 174 27.74 19.05 7.63
CA GLU A 174 26.72 18.23 8.29
C GLU A 174 27.36 17.09 9.07
N MET A 175 26.69 16.65 10.14
CA MET A 175 27.14 15.52 10.96
C MET A 175 26.17 14.34 10.83
N GLN A 176 26.71 13.15 10.70
CA GLN A 176 25.96 11.90 10.78
C GLN A 176 26.53 11.00 11.89
N GLU A 177 25.69 10.11 12.41
CA GLU A 177 26.15 9.10 13.36
C GLU A 177 26.97 8.05 12.60
N ALA A 178 28.23 7.87 13.03
CA ALA A 178 29.10 6.86 12.46
C ALA A 178 28.69 5.50 13.00
N ARG A 179 29.04 4.45 12.26
CA ARG A 179 28.94 3.09 12.79
C ARG A 179 29.81 2.99 14.04
N HIS A 180 29.21 2.54 15.13
CA HIS A 180 29.93 2.28 16.36
C HIS A 180 30.68 0.95 16.23
N ASP A 181 31.96 0.95 16.60
CA ASP A 181 32.77 -0.24 16.76
C ASP A 181 32.72 -0.68 18.23
N TRP A 182 31.73 -1.51 18.53
CA TRP A 182 31.44 -1.97 19.88
C TRP A 182 32.36 -3.12 20.27
N GLN A 183 33.14 -2.92 21.32
CA GLN A 183 34.04 -3.92 21.88
C GLN A 183 33.48 -4.42 23.23
N PRO A 184 33.48 -5.74 23.49
CA PRO A 184 33.00 -6.28 24.75
C PRO A 184 33.88 -5.84 25.91
N ILE A 185 33.28 -5.53 27.05
CA ILE A 185 34.00 -5.33 28.30
C ILE A 185 34.14 -6.69 28.99
N GLU A 186 35.35 -7.03 29.43
CA GLU A 186 35.63 -8.25 30.19
C GLU A 186 34.84 -8.22 31.51
N ASP A 187 34.23 -9.36 31.87
CA ASP A 187 33.39 -9.51 33.06
C ASP A 187 32.13 -8.65 33.16
N GLU A 188 31.79 -7.86 32.15
CA GLU A 188 30.56 -7.07 32.10
C GLU A 188 29.62 -7.52 30.95
N CYS A 189 28.32 -7.29 31.14
CA CYS A 189 27.30 -7.42 30.08
C CYS A 189 27.14 -6.11 29.31
N ALA A 190 28.27 -5.50 28.97
CA ALA A 190 28.33 -4.21 28.32
C ALA A 190 29.36 -4.25 27.21
N GLU A 191 29.09 -3.44 26.18
CA GLU A 191 30.03 -3.13 25.12
C GLU A 191 30.33 -1.64 25.14
N LYS A 192 31.56 -1.27 24.76
CA LYS A 192 32.02 0.11 24.68
C LYS A 192 32.45 0.45 23.24
N CYS A 193 32.01 1.59 22.69
CA CYS A 193 32.50 2.07 21.38
C CYS A 193 34.00 2.37 21.54
N SER A 194 34.87 1.70 20.79
CA SER A 194 36.32 1.93 20.80
C SER A 194 36.69 3.39 20.48
N PHE A 195 35.86 4.07 19.68
CA PHE A 195 36.10 5.44 19.23
C PHE A 195 35.50 6.55 20.11
N CYS A 196 34.31 6.35 20.71
CA CYS A 196 33.65 7.40 21.53
C CYS A 196 33.45 7.07 23.00
N GLY A 197 33.73 5.83 23.41
CA GLY A 197 33.58 5.40 24.79
C GLY A 197 32.14 5.31 25.31
N LYS A 198 31.11 5.60 24.50
CA LYS A 198 29.72 5.28 24.84
C LYS A 198 29.62 3.79 25.17
N MET A 199 28.70 3.44 26.06
CA MET A 199 28.42 2.08 26.49
C MET A 199 27.02 1.67 26.07
N ARG A 200 26.83 0.39 25.77
CA ARG A 200 25.51 -0.23 25.60
C ARG A 200 25.46 -1.55 26.35
N GLU A 201 24.27 -1.94 26.81
CA GLU A 201 24.07 -3.30 27.31
C GLU A 201 24.19 -4.28 26.15
N ALA A 202 24.98 -5.33 26.35
CA ALA A 202 25.24 -6.37 25.38
C ALA A 202 25.16 -7.71 26.08
N HIS A 203 23.96 -8.30 26.02
CA HIS A 203 23.70 -9.60 26.60
C HIS A 203 23.88 -10.69 25.55
N ILE A 204 24.77 -11.65 25.84
CA ILE A 204 24.84 -12.91 25.11
C ILE A 204 23.80 -13.83 25.75
N TRP A 205 22.67 -14.02 25.08
CA TRP A 205 21.57 -14.85 25.55
C TRP A 205 21.79 -16.32 25.17
N GLU A 206 21.56 -17.23 26.11
CA GLU A 206 21.36 -18.65 25.85
C GLU A 206 19.89 -19.00 26.04
N THR A 207 19.36 -19.74 25.08
CA THR A 207 18.04 -20.35 25.16
C THR A 207 18.11 -21.56 26.09
N VAL A 208 17.34 -21.53 27.16
CA VAL A 208 17.19 -22.63 28.11
C VAL A 208 15.80 -23.24 27.94
N TYR A 209 15.76 -24.52 27.57
CA TYR A 209 14.52 -25.30 27.43
C TYR A 209 14.20 -25.98 28.76
N HIS A 210 13.05 -25.66 29.32
CA HIS A 210 12.53 -26.31 30.51
C HIS A 210 11.37 -27.23 30.09
N TYR A 211 11.62 -28.55 30.14
CA TYR A 211 10.58 -29.55 29.96
C TYR A 211 9.86 -29.75 31.30
N VAL A 212 8.56 -29.49 31.31
CA VAL A 212 7.71 -29.75 32.47
C VAL A 212 6.83 -30.95 32.12
N ASP A 213 7.08 -32.07 32.78
CA ASP A 213 6.22 -33.25 32.72
C ASP A 213 5.10 -33.07 33.76
N LEU A 214 3.86 -32.96 33.30
CA LEU A 214 2.68 -32.85 34.16
C LEU A 214 2.02 -34.21 34.44
N GLY A 215 2.55 -35.30 33.88
CA GLY A 215 1.94 -36.62 33.90
C GLY A 215 0.79 -36.75 32.90
N GLY A 216 0.87 -37.72 31.98
CA GLY A 216 -0.09 -37.95 30.90
C GLY A 216 0.46 -37.58 29.52
N ASP A 217 -0.40 -37.48 28.51
CA ASP A 217 -0.01 -37.10 27.13
C ASP A 217 0.25 -35.57 26.99
N ASP A 218 0.03 -34.80 28.06
CA ASP A 218 0.19 -33.34 28.07
C ASP A 218 1.58 -32.94 28.61
N SER A 219 2.53 -32.74 27.70
CA SER A 219 3.83 -32.10 28.00
C SER A 219 3.94 -30.76 27.26
N TYR A 220 4.50 -29.74 27.92
CA TYR A 220 4.81 -28.46 27.29
C TYR A 220 6.26 -28.05 27.54
N CYS A 221 6.85 -27.38 26.54
CA CYS A 221 8.20 -26.86 26.60
C CYS A 221 8.15 -25.37 26.91
N ASN A 222 8.69 -24.96 28.06
CA ASN A 222 8.85 -23.54 28.37
C ASN A 222 10.24 -23.08 27.92
N VAL A 223 10.27 -22.03 27.09
CA VAL A 223 11.51 -21.48 26.53
C VAL A 223 11.82 -20.16 27.23
N SER A 224 12.95 -20.11 27.93
CA SER A 224 13.44 -18.89 28.57
C SER A 224 14.81 -18.51 28.03
N SER A 225 15.13 -17.21 28.02
CA SER A 225 16.46 -16.72 27.64
C SER A 225 17.19 -16.21 28.88
N LYS A 226 18.42 -16.69 29.10
CA LYS A 226 19.29 -16.25 30.20
C LYS A 226 20.60 -15.71 29.65
N CYS A 227 21.08 -14.60 30.18
CA CYS A 227 22.38 -14.08 29.78
C CYS A 227 23.49 -14.97 30.36
N LYS A 228 24.40 -15.49 29.51
CA LYS A 228 25.49 -16.40 29.93
C LYS A 228 26.35 -15.83 31.06
N LYS A 229 26.54 -14.51 31.06
CA LYS A 229 27.46 -13.82 31.95
C LYS A 229 26.82 -13.40 33.28
N CYS A 230 25.64 -12.76 33.25
CA CYS A 230 25.04 -12.17 34.46
C CYS A 230 23.79 -12.89 34.98
N ASN A 231 23.37 -13.99 34.36
CA ASN A 231 22.15 -14.74 34.70
C ASN A 231 20.84 -13.92 34.69
N LYS A 232 20.85 -12.66 34.20
CA LYS A 232 19.61 -11.92 33.94
C LYS A 232 18.74 -12.76 33.00
N THR A 233 17.44 -12.79 33.28
CA THR A 233 16.42 -13.39 32.42
C THR A 233 15.87 -12.31 31.50
N GLY A 234 15.84 -12.56 30.20
CA GLY A 234 15.19 -11.69 29.23
C GLY A 234 13.90 -12.34 28.74
N ASP A 235 12.89 -11.53 28.42
CA ASP A 235 11.72 -12.02 27.70
C ASP A 235 12.21 -12.57 26.36
N ALA A 236 11.84 -13.82 26.03
CA ALA A 236 12.17 -14.41 24.74
C ALA A 236 11.58 -13.50 23.65
N ALA A 237 12.43 -12.75 22.97
CA ALA A 237 12.01 -11.83 21.94
C ALA A 237 11.36 -12.63 20.81
N GLY A 238 10.03 -12.62 20.79
CA GLY A 238 9.18 -13.00 19.66
C GLY A 238 9.35 -14.45 19.18
N ILE A 239 8.30 -15.23 19.34
CA ILE A 239 8.05 -16.41 18.52
C ILE A 239 8.24 -15.99 17.05
N ILE A 240 9.23 -16.61 16.39
CA ILE A 240 9.36 -16.59 14.94
C ILE A 240 8.26 -17.53 14.44
N ASP A 241 7.28 -17.00 13.70
CA ASP A 241 6.40 -17.78 12.81
C ASP A 241 7.21 -18.31 11.62
#